data_AF-H4F6K3-F1
#
_entry.id   AF-H4F6K3-F1
#
_cell.length_a   1.000
_cell.length_b   1.000
_cell.length_c   1.000
_cell.angle_alpha   90.00
_cell.angle_beta   90.00
_cell.angle_gamma   90.00
#
_symmetry.space_group_name_H-M   'P 1'
#
loop_
_entity.id
_entity.type
_entity.pdbx_description
1 polymer ?
#
loop_
_entity_poly.entity_id
_entity_poly.type
_entity_poly.pdbx_seq_one_letter_code
_entity_poly.pdbx_strand_id
1 'polypeptide(L)'
;MVFSSETFLFLFLPLFLVAYYLTPDRLRSWTILIGSYIFYCWWRADFLLLFIAVTAWAYGCGLLIAKWEGEARAKTTMVIGIIGCLIVLGIFKYLNFFMDSFAALIGTTPENLGYHWQLILPIGVSFYVFHAIGYIVDVFRKDTPATRSFVDFAAFMALFPHMIAGPVLRFRDLTDQFIKREHSLPIFTSGLYIFTIGLSKKVLIADTVAPIADQTFAMANPTMVESWLGAIAYMLQLYFDFSGYSDMAIGLALMMGFRFKQNFNTPYLSLSITEFWQRWHISLSTWLRDYLYIPLGGNRKGSARTYVNLFLVMLLGGLWHGAAWTYVLWGAWHGAWLA
;
A
#
# COMPACT_ATOMS: atom_id res chain seq x y z
N MET A 1 15.57 3.68 2.91
CA MET A 1 16.38 3.16 1.77
C MET A 1 15.43 2.67 0.68
N VAL A 2 15.86 2.58 -0.57
CA VAL A 2 15.09 1.92 -1.65
C VAL A 2 15.73 0.56 -1.94
N PHE A 3 14.96 -0.43 -2.37
CA PHE A 3 15.49 -1.79 -2.56
C PHE A 3 16.58 -1.91 -3.63
N SER A 4 16.62 -0.99 -4.60
CA SER A 4 17.67 -0.94 -5.62
C SER A 4 18.95 -0.23 -5.15
N SER A 5 18.98 0.36 -3.96
CA SER A 5 20.15 1.13 -3.51
C SER A 5 21.26 0.21 -3.01
N GLU A 6 22.52 0.59 -3.25
CA GLU A 6 23.71 -0.15 -2.80
C GLU A 6 23.68 -0.41 -1.28
N THR A 7 23.30 0.60 -0.50
CA THR A 7 23.13 0.47 0.96
C THR A 7 22.11 -0.59 1.36
N PHE A 8 21.04 -0.76 0.59
CA PHE A 8 20.07 -1.81 0.88
C PHE A 8 20.64 -3.18 0.52
N LEU A 9 21.16 -3.31 -0.70
CA LEU A 9 21.61 -4.58 -1.29
C LEU A 9 22.83 -5.18 -0.58
N PHE A 10 23.82 -4.35 -0.25
CA PHE A 10 25.13 -4.81 0.22
C PHE A 10 25.36 -4.62 1.72
N LEU A 11 24.53 -3.82 2.39
CA LEU A 11 24.65 -3.57 3.83
C LEU A 11 23.41 -4.03 4.59
N PHE A 12 22.25 -3.40 4.37
CA PHE A 12 21.06 -3.67 5.18
C PHE A 12 20.55 -5.11 5.01
N LEU A 13 20.33 -5.56 3.78
CA LEU A 13 19.72 -6.85 3.50
C LEU A 13 20.58 -8.03 4.00
N PRO A 14 21.91 -8.10 3.72
CA PRO A 14 22.74 -9.18 4.24
C PRO A 14 22.77 -9.21 5.76
N LEU A 15 22.95 -8.04 6.41
CA LEU A 15 22.95 -7.95 7.88
C LEU A 15 21.61 -8.38 8.48
N PHE A 16 20.50 -7.93 7.90
CA PHE A 16 19.16 -8.31 8.33
C PHE A 16 18.92 -9.81 8.19
N LEU A 17 19.27 -10.42 7.04
CA LEU A 17 19.08 -11.86 6.82
C LEU A 17 19.95 -12.69 7.76
N VAL A 18 21.20 -12.31 7.99
CA VAL A 18 22.07 -12.97 8.97
C VAL A 18 21.45 -12.90 10.37
N ALA A 19 21.01 -11.71 10.82
CA ALA A 19 20.33 -11.56 12.10
C ALA A 19 19.05 -12.42 12.18
N TYR A 20 18.25 -12.42 11.12
CA TYR A 20 17.01 -13.19 11.03
C TYR A 20 17.23 -14.70 11.16
N TYR A 21 18.21 -15.25 10.44
CA TYR A 21 18.50 -16.69 10.43
C TYR A 21 19.24 -17.17 11.68
N LEU A 22 20.02 -16.30 12.33
CA LEU A 22 20.65 -16.58 13.63
C LEU A 22 19.65 -16.50 14.80
N THR A 23 18.53 -15.81 14.62
CA THR A 23 17.53 -15.62 15.67
C THR A 23 16.63 -16.85 15.82
N PRO A 24 16.42 -17.37 17.05
CA PRO A 24 15.50 -18.47 17.31
C PRO A 24 14.06 -18.14 16.87
N ASP A 25 13.29 -19.16 16.46
CA ASP A 25 11.94 -18.99 15.90
C ASP A 25 11.02 -18.08 16.74
N ARG A 26 11.06 -18.22 18.06
CA ARG A 26 10.24 -17.45 19.01
C ARG A 26 10.54 -15.95 19.00
N LEU A 27 11.71 -15.53 18.55
CA LEU A 27 12.17 -14.14 18.54
C LEU A 27 12.28 -13.55 17.13
N ARG A 28 11.97 -14.31 16.08
CA ARG A 28 12.06 -13.82 14.69
C ARG A 28 11.17 -12.62 14.42
N SER A 29 9.98 -12.55 15.05
CA SER A 29 9.09 -11.39 14.93
C SER A 29 9.71 -10.11 15.52
N TRP A 30 10.51 -10.22 16.59
CA TRP A 30 11.28 -9.08 17.10
C TRP A 30 12.33 -8.62 16.10
N THR A 31 13.03 -9.55 15.45
CA THR A 31 14.04 -9.22 14.44
C THR A 31 13.41 -8.52 13.24
N ILE A 32 12.27 -9.02 12.77
CA ILE A 32 11.48 -8.38 11.70
C ILE A 32 11.08 -6.96 12.13
N LEU A 33 10.53 -6.81 13.34
CA LEU A 33 10.06 -5.53 13.85
C LEU A 33 11.19 -4.49 13.95
N ILE A 34 12.29 -4.86 14.61
CA ILE A 34 13.44 -3.98 14.81
C ILE A 34 14.08 -3.63 13.47
N GLY A 35 14.34 -4.63 12.62
CA GLY A 35 14.90 -4.40 11.28
C GLY A 35 14.02 -3.50 10.43
N SER A 36 12.69 -3.67 10.51
CA SER A 36 11.75 -2.84 9.78
C SER A 36 11.68 -1.41 10.30
N TYR A 37 11.76 -1.20 11.62
CA TYR A 37 11.84 0.14 12.20
C TYR A 37 13.15 0.84 11.87
N ILE A 38 14.28 0.13 11.84
CA ILE A 38 15.55 0.67 11.34
C ILE A 38 15.40 1.10 9.88
N PHE A 39 14.81 0.25 9.04
CA PHE A 39 14.57 0.56 7.64
C PHE A 39 13.65 1.79 7.45
N TYR A 40 12.60 1.92 8.27
CA TYR A 40 11.71 3.08 8.28
C TYR A 40 12.43 4.37 8.72
N CYS A 41 13.18 4.30 9.83
CA CYS A 41 13.91 5.43 10.39
C CYS A 41 15.03 5.92 9.47
N TRP A 42 15.51 5.08 8.55
CA TRP A 42 16.46 5.50 7.53
C TRP A 42 15.91 6.60 6.62
N TRP A 43 14.58 6.65 6.43
CA TRP A 43 13.95 7.79 5.77
C TRP A 43 13.80 8.94 6.75
N ARG A 44 12.98 8.76 7.78
CA ARG A 44 12.71 9.78 8.81
C ARG A 44 12.24 9.14 10.11
N ALA A 45 12.96 9.40 11.20
CA ALA A 45 12.66 8.84 12.51
C ALA A 45 11.47 9.53 13.20
N ASP A 46 11.18 10.79 12.89
CA ASP A 46 10.12 11.58 13.53
C ASP A 46 8.71 11.03 13.25
N PHE A 47 8.51 10.34 12.13
CA PHE A 47 7.24 9.68 11.82
C PHE A 47 7.10 8.27 12.40
N LEU A 48 8.14 7.71 13.03
CA LEU A 48 8.07 6.38 13.63
C LEU A 48 7.01 6.34 14.74
N LEU A 49 6.91 7.41 15.54
CA LEU A 49 5.93 7.47 16.62
C LEU A 49 4.49 7.42 16.08
N LEU A 50 4.22 8.09 14.96
CA LEU A 50 2.92 8.01 14.30
C LEU A 50 2.63 6.57 13.82
N PHE A 51 3.62 5.92 13.22
CA PHE A 51 3.50 4.52 12.80
C PHE A 51 3.12 3.62 13.99
N ILE A 52 3.89 3.72 15.08
CA ILE A 52 3.67 2.94 16.31
C ILE A 52 2.29 3.26 16.89
N ALA A 53 1.87 4.53 16.89
CA ALA A 53 0.56 4.95 17.36
C ALA A 53 -0.58 4.32 16.55
N VAL A 54 -0.50 4.33 15.22
CA VAL A 54 -1.50 3.66 14.35
C VAL A 54 -1.52 2.16 14.57
N THR A 55 -0.34 1.55 14.77
CA THR A 55 -0.21 0.12 15.09
C THR A 55 -0.88 -0.21 16.43
N ALA A 56 -0.58 0.54 17.48
CA ALA A 56 -1.17 0.36 18.81
C ALA A 56 -2.68 0.62 18.80
N TRP A 57 -3.13 1.63 18.05
CA TRP A 57 -4.54 1.95 17.87
C TRP A 57 -5.31 0.79 17.23
N ALA A 58 -4.83 0.27 16.11
CA ALA A 58 -5.47 -0.84 15.41
C ALA A 58 -5.47 -2.13 16.25
N TYR A 59 -4.36 -2.42 16.94
CA TYR A 59 -4.25 -3.55 17.84
C TYR A 59 -5.26 -3.46 18.99
N GLY A 60 -5.32 -2.31 19.67
CA GLY A 60 -6.24 -2.06 20.78
C GLY A 60 -7.71 -2.15 20.34
N CYS A 61 -8.05 -1.58 19.18
CA CYS A 61 -9.39 -1.72 18.60
C CYS A 61 -9.74 -3.19 18.35
N GLY A 62 -8.82 -3.98 17.77
CA GLY A 62 -9.03 -5.41 17.54
C GLY A 62 -9.30 -6.19 18.83
N LEU A 63 -8.53 -5.93 19.90
CA LEU A 63 -8.76 -6.58 21.20
C LEU A 63 -10.12 -6.21 21.82
N LEU A 64 -10.51 -4.93 21.74
CA LEU A 64 -11.79 -4.45 22.26
C LEU A 64 -12.99 -4.99 21.48
N ILE A 65 -12.86 -5.10 20.15
CA ILE A 65 -13.88 -5.73 19.29
C ILE A 65 -14.07 -7.19 19.68
N ALA A 66 -12.98 -7.94 19.86
CA ALA A 66 -13.04 -9.34 20.30
C ALA A 66 -13.62 -9.47 21.72
N LYS A 67 -13.31 -8.53 22.62
CA LYS A 67 -13.87 -8.52 23.99
C LYS A 67 -15.39 -8.32 24.01
N TRP A 68 -15.91 -7.47 23.13
CA TRP A 68 -17.33 -7.12 23.06
C TRP A 68 -18.07 -7.86 21.94
N GLU A 69 -17.61 -9.07 21.60
CA GLU A 69 -18.17 -9.86 20.52
C GLU A 69 -19.69 -10.09 20.73
N GLY A 70 -20.49 -9.79 19.70
CA GLY A 70 -21.94 -9.89 19.76
C GLY A 70 -22.65 -8.68 20.39
N GLU A 71 -21.92 -7.76 21.01
CA GLU A 71 -22.48 -6.51 21.57
C GLU A 71 -22.45 -5.37 20.55
N ALA A 72 -23.35 -4.39 20.73
CA ALA A 72 -23.33 -3.14 19.94
C ALA A 72 -21.99 -2.38 20.08
N ARG A 73 -21.30 -2.56 21.22
CA ARG A 73 -19.99 -1.94 21.49
C ARG A 73 -18.92 -2.35 20.49
N ALA A 74 -18.90 -3.61 20.03
CA ALA A 74 -17.93 -4.04 19.00
C ALA A 74 -18.08 -3.25 17.69
N LYS A 75 -19.33 -2.98 17.27
CA LYS A 75 -19.59 -2.16 16.08
C LYS A 75 -19.13 -0.72 16.28
N THR A 76 -19.41 -0.14 17.44
CA THR A 76 -18.95 1.22 17.78
C THR A 76 -17.42 1.29 17.80
N THR A 77 -16.73 0.31 18.38
CA THR A 77 -15.26 0.25 18.38
C THR A 77 -14.69 0.13 16.98
N MET A 78 -15.28 -0.72 16.12
CA MET A 78 -14.88 -0.81 14.72
C MET A 78 -14.99 0.55 14.03
N VAL A 79 -16.13 1.24 14.18
CA VAL A 79 -16.35 2.57 13.56
C VAL A 79 -15.36 3.60 14.08
N ILE A 80 -15.16 3.68 15.41
CA ILE A 80 -14.16 4.58 16.02
C ILE A 80 -12.76 4.25 15.51
N GLY A 81 -12.40 2.97 15.44
CA GLY A 81 -11.13 2.50 14.94
C GLY A 81 -10.84 2.95 13.51
N ILE A 82 -11.83 2.78 12.61
CA ILE A 82 -11.77 3.24 11.22
C ILE A 82 -11.67 4.77 11.16
N ILE A 83 -12.49 5.50 11.92
CA ILE A 83 -12.46 6.97 11.95
C ILE A 83 -11.07 7.47 12.36
N GLY A 84 -10.47 6.89 13.42
CA GLY A 84 -9.12 7.25 13.84
C GLY A 84 -8.08 7.05 12.73
N CYS A 85 -8.18 5.94 11.99
CA CYS A 85 -7.33 5.66 10.84
C CYS A 85 -7.54 6.67 9.69
N LEU A 86 -8.80 7.02 9.39
CA LEU A 86 -9.14 8.00 8.37
C LEU A 86 -8.73 9.43 8.76
N ILE A 87 -8.74 9.79 10.04
CA ILE A 87 -8.22 11.07 10.53
C ILE A 87 -6.73 11.20 10.21
N VAL A 88 -5.94 10.14 10.40
CA VAL A 88 -4.51 10.14 10.04
C VAL A 88 -4.32 10.42 8.55
N LEU A 89 -5.09 9.78 7.67
CA LEU A 89 -5.05 10.09 6.23
C LEU A 89 -5.55 11.51 5.93
N GLY A 90 -6.64 11.93 6.57
CA GLY A 90 -7.20 13.28 6.41
C GLY A 90 -6.16 14.36 6.70
N ILE A 91 -5.46 14.24 7.83
CA ILE A 91 -4.43 15.19 8.25
C ILE A 91 -3.20 15.11 7.36
N PHE A 92 -2.56 13.93 7.27
CA PHE A 92 -1.23 13.84 6.65
C PHE A 92 -1.24 13.78 5.13
N LYS A 93 -2.35 13.34 4.52
CA LYS A 93 -2.43 13.14 3.07
C LYS A 93 -3.31 14.15 2.38
N TYR A 94 -4.47 14.48 2.95
CA TYR A 94 -5.48 15.25 2.22
C TYR A 94 -5.61 16.70 2.68
N LEU A 95 -5.08 17.08 3.85
CA LEU A 95 -5.25 18.44 4.38
C LEU A 95 -4.70 19.50 3.44
N ASN A 96 -3.45 19.33 2.96
CA ASN A 96 -2.85 20.26 1.98
C ASN A 96 -3.75 20.38 0.74
N PHE A 97 -4.15 19.26 0.14
CA PHE A 97 -5.02 19.27 -1.04
C PHE A 97 -6.36 19.98 -0.83
N PHE A 98 -7.00 19.79 0.33
CA PHE A 98 -8.25 20.47 0.65
C PHE A 98 -8.05 21.98 0.87
N MET A 99 -6.97 22.37 1.57
CA MET A 99 -6.66 23.79 1.79
C MET A 99 -6.30 24.49 0.48
N ASP A 100 -5.49 23.86 -0.37
CA ASP A 100 -5.13 24.37 -1.70
C ASP A 100 -6.37 24.53 -2.59
N SER A 101 -7.24 23.52 -2.61
CA SER A 101 -8.48 23.55 -3.40
C SER A 101 -9.47 24.60 -2.88
N PHE A 102 -9.59 24.75 -1.56
CA PHE A 102 -10.47 25.74 -0.96
C PHE A 102 -9.97 27.16 -1.22
N ALA A 103 -8.66 27.40 -1.06
CA ALA A 103 -8.04 28.69 -1.35
C ALA A 103 -8.27 29.10 -2.81
N ALA A 104 -8.03 28.17 -3.75
CA ALA A 104 -8.28 28.39 -5.16
C ALA A 104 -9.76 28.72 -5.47
N LEU A 105 -10.71 28.04 -4.80
CA LEU A 105 -12.14 28.25 -5.00
C LEU A 105 -12.60 29.67 -4.64
N ILE A 106 -12.04 30.26 -3.58
CA ILE A 106 -12.37 31.63 -3.14
C ILE A 106 -11.41 32.69 -3.72
N GLY A 107 -10.53 32.29 -4.65
CA GLY A 107 -9.61 33.21 -5.33
C GLY A 107 -8.48 33.76 -4.46
N THR A 108 -8.02 32.98 -3.46
CA THR A 108 -6.93 33.36 -2.57
C THR A 108 -5.83 32.27 -2.53
N THR A 109 -4.82 32.46 -1.68
CA THR A 109 -3.77 31.46 -1.42
C THR A 109 -3.92 30.85 -0.03
N PRO A 110 -3.44 29.62 0.22
CA PRO A 110 -3.48 29.01 1.55
C PRO A 110 -2.83 29.88 2.63
N GLU A 111 -1.77 30.61 2.29
CA GLU A 111 -1.07 31.51 3.22
C GLU A 111 -1.98 32.64 3.68
N ASN A 112 -2.81 33.21 2.79
CA ASN A 112 -3.76 34.26 3.13
C ASN A 112 -4.91 33.75 4.02
N LEU A 113 -5.11 32.43 4.09
CA LEU A 113 -6.03 31.79 5.04
C LEU A 113 -5.38 31.49 6.40
N GLY A 114 -4.14 31.92 6.61
CA GLY A 114 -3.35 31.60 7.79
C GLY A 114 -2.81 30.16 7.80
N TYR A 115 -2.92 29.44 6.68
CA TYR A 115 -2.38 28.10 6.53
C TYR A 115 -0.96 28.17 5.97
N HIS A 116 0.02 28.12 6.86
CA HIS A 116 1.44 28.17 6.50
C HIS A 116 2.15 26.81 6.64
N TRP A 117 1.43 25.77 7.08
CA TRP A 117 2.04 24.49 7.42
C TRP A 117 1.81 23.50 6.29
N GLN A 118 2.81 23.28 5.45
CA GLN A 118 2.77 22.16 4.51
C GLN A 118 3.16 20.88 5.24
N LEU A 119 2.15 20.07 5.60
CA LEU A 119 2.38 18.79 6.24
C LEU A 119 3.12 17.84 5.29
N ILE A 120 4.21 17.28 5.77
CA ILE A 120 4.99 16.28 5.03
C ILE A 120 4.27 14.94 5.14
N LEU A 121 4.03 14.30 3.99
CA LEU A 121 3.39 12.99 3.92
C LEU A 121 4.34 11.91 4.47
N PRO A 122 3.98 11.18 5.53
CA PRO A 122 4.79 10.07 6.02
C PRO A 122 4.82 8.93 5.01
N ILE A 123 6.00 8.41 4.71
CA ILE A 123 6.13 7.28 3.78
C ILE A 123 5.31 6.08 4.28
N GLY A 124 4.61 5.40 3.35
CA GLY A 124 3.83 4.22 3.66
C GLY A 124 2.50 4.47 4.41
N VAL A 125 2.15 5.72 4.75
CA VAL A 125 0.91 6.03 5.51
C VAL A 125 -0.35 5.48 4.88
N SER A 126 -0.41 5.51 3.56
CA SER A 126 -1.55 4.98 2.82
C SER A 126 -1.70 3.46 2.97
N PHE A 127 -0.58 2.74 3.03
CA PHE A 127 -0.56 1.28 3.15
C PHE A 127 -0.82 0.83 4.58
N TYR A 128 -0.08 1.35 5.57
CA TYR A 128 -0.28 0.92 6.95
C TYR A 128 -1.66 1.32 7.50
N VAL A 129 -2.25 2.43 7.03
CA VAL A 129 -3.65 2.75 7.36
C VAL A 129 -4.62 1.74 6.74
N PHE A 130 -4.39 1.29 5.50
CA PHE A 130 -5.20 0.25 4.87
C PHE A 130 -5.07 -1.11 5.59
N HIS A 131 -3.88 -1.45 6.06
CA HIS A 131 -3.65 -2.64 6.88
C HIS A 131 -4.37 -2.54 8.23
N ALA A 132 -4.31 -1.39 8.90
CA ALA A 132 -5.01 -1.12 10.14
C ALA A 132 -6.54 -1.25 9.98
N ILE A 133 -7.11 -0.57 8.98
CA ILE A 133 -8.55 -0.65 8.67
C ILE A 133 -8.94 -2.09 8.33
N GLY A 134 -8.16 -2.76 7.48
CA GLY A 134 -8.39 -4.15 7.11
C GLY A 134 -8.45 -5.08 8.32
N TYR A 135 -7.47 -4.98 9.22
CA TYR A 135 -7.45 -5.76 10.46
C TYR A 135 -8.67 -5.48 11.36
N ILE A 136 -8.99 -4.22 11.61
CA ILE A 136 -10.15 -3.82 12.43
C ILE A 136 -11.45 -4.40 11.87
N VAL A 137 -11.64 -4.31 10.54
CA VAL A 137 -12.82 -4.84 9.86
C VAL A 137 -12.85 -6.37 9.87
N ASP A 138 -11.72 -7.03 9.61
CA ASP A 138 -11.63 -8.50 9.59
C ASP A 138 -11.94 -9.10 10.96
N VAL A 139 -11.42 -8.49 12.04
CA VAL A 139 -11.73 -8.93 13.42
C VAL A 139 -13.22 -8.74 13.73
N PHE A 140 -13.82 -7.61 13.33
CA PHE A 140 -15.26 -7.39 13.53
C PHE A 140 -16.13 -8.38 12.75
N ARG A 141 -15.73 -8.71 11.51
CA ARG A 141 -16.42 -9.71 10.67
C ARG A 141 -16.15 -11.15 11.07
N LYS A 142 -15.21 -11.38 11.99
CA LYS A 142 -14.71 -12.71 12.39
C LYS A 142 -14.00 -13.45 11.25
N ASP A 143 -13.48 -12.71 10.27
CA ASP A 143 -12.64 -13.25 9.19
C ASP A 143 -11.25 -13.64 9.70
N THR A 144 -10.82 -13.08 10.83
CA THR A 144 -9.62 -13.47 11.58
C THR A 144 -9.84 -13.26 13.07
N PRO A 145 -9.30 -14.10 13.97
CA PRO A 145 -9.27 -13.79 15.39
C PRO A 145 -8.38 -12.56 15.65
N ALA A 146 -8.68 -11.81 16.72
CA ALA A 146 -7.78 -10.78 17.21
C ALA A 146 -6.47 -11.41 17.68
N THR A 147 -5.33 -10.92 17.17
CA THR A 147 -4.03 -11.42 17.59
C THR A 147 -3.75 -11.04 19.04
N ARG A 148 -3.19 -11.97 19.80
CA ARG A 148 -2.81 -11.77 21.21
C ARG A 148 -1.38 -11.28 21.38
N SER A 149 -0.59 -11.33 20.31
CA SER A 149 0.80 -10.91 20.30
C SER A 149 0.91 -9.54 19.63
N PHE A 150 1.17 -8.52 20.44
CA PHE A 150 1.43 -7.17 19.92
C PHE A 150 2.64 -7.15 18.98
N VAL A 151 3.68 -7.94 19.29
CA VAL A 151 4.92 -7.99 18.51
C VAL A 151 4.66 -8.55 17.11
N ASP A 152 3.88 -9.62 16.99
CA ASP A 152 3.55 -10.18 15.67
C ASP A 152 2.70 -9.20 14.85
N PHE A 153 1.75 -8.52 15.50
CA PHE A 153 0.96 -7.49 14.84
C PHE A 153 1.81 -6.30 14.38
N ALA A 154 2.69 -5.80 15.24
CA ALA A 154 3.59 -4.71 14.92
C ALA A 154 4.58 -5.11 13.82
N ALA A 155 5.11 -6.34 13.85
CA ALA A 155 5.97 -6.89 12.82
C ALA A 155 5.23 -7.01 11.47
N PHE A 156 3.97 -7.43 11.46
CA PHE A 156 3.11 -7.41 10.27
C PHE A 156 2.96 -5.99 9.71
N MET A 157 2.57 -5.03 10.56
CA MET A 157 2.35 -3.65 10.15
C MET A 157 3.63 -3.05 9.56
N ALA A 158 4.77 -3.27 10.22
CA ALA A 158 6.06 -2.67 9.87
C ALA A 158 6.82 -3.39 8.75
N LEU A 159 6.47 -4.63 8.41
CA LEU A 159 7.25 -5.54 7.56
C LEU A 159 7.87 -4.82 6.34
N PHE A 160 9.16 -4.51 6.37
CA PHE A 160 9.75 -3.58 5.40
C PHE A 160 9.56 -3.94 3.91
N PRO A 161 9.49 -5.23 3.47
CA PRO A 161 9.25 -5.57 2.07
C PRO A 161 8.03 -4.88 1.45
N HIS A 162 6.94 -4.70 2.21
CA HIS A 162 5.69 -4.14 1.68
C HIS A 162 5.39 -2.70 2.10
N MET A 163 6.27 -2.10 2.91
CA MET A 163 5.97 -0.86 3.61
C MET A 163 5.87 0.39 2.71
N ILE A 164 6.60 0.41 1.58
CA ILE A 164 6.61 1.55 0.65
C ILE A 164 5.70 1.29 -0.56
N ALA A 165 5.92 0.19 -1.28
CA ALA A 165 5.23 -0.08 -2.55
C ALA A 165 5.05 -1.59 -2.86
N GLY A 166 4.76 -2.41 -1.84
CA GLY A 166 4.48 -3.85 -2.04
C GLY A 166 3.00 -4.16 -2.18
N PRO A 167 2.63 -5.45 -2.27
CA PRO A 167 1.24 -5.88 -2.21
C PRO A 167 0.56 -5.35 -0.92
N VAL A 168 -0.67 -4.85 -1.03
CA VAL A 168 -1.51 -4.51 0.13
C VAL A 168 -1.85 -5.80 0.86
N LEU A 169 -1.25 -6.01 2.03
CA LEU A 169 -1.38 -7.25 2.78
C LEU A 169 -2.62 -7.23 3.66
N ARG A 170 -3.14 -8.42 3.95
CA ARG A 170 -4.19 -8.62 4.96
C ARG A 170 -3.61 -9.47 6.06
N PHE A 171 -3.88 -9.07 7.30
CA PHE A 171 -3.36 -9.79 8.46
C PHE A 171 -3.78 -11.27 8.41
N ARG A 172 -5.05 -11.54 8.09
CA ARG A 172 -5.60 -12.90 7.97
C ARG A 172 -4.85 -13.81 7.00
N ASP A 173 -4.24 -13.26 5.94
CA ASP A 173 -3.52 -14.04 4.93
C ASP A 173 -2.11 -14.47 5.43
N LEU A 174 -1.62 -13.81 6.49
CA LEU A 174 -0.29 -14.04 7.07
C LEU A 174 -0.33 -14.59 8.50
N THR A 175 -1.47 -14.59 9.19
CA THR A 175 -1.61 -15.03 10.58
C THR A 175 -0.90 -16.37 10.83
N ASP A 176 -1.20 -17.39 10.02
CA ASP A 176 -0.61 -18.72 10.17
C ASP A 176 0.90 -18.74 9.89
N GLN A 177 1.35 -17.87 8.97
CA GLN A 177 2.76 -17.72 8.63
C GLN A 177 3.55 -17.00 9.74
N PHE A 178 2.92 -16.22 10.61
CA PHE A 178 3.57 -15.69 11.81
C PHE A 178 3.71 -16.76 12.90
N ILE A 179 2.75 -17.69 13.00
CA ILE A 179 2.79 -18.81 13.95
C ILE A 179 3.87 -19.81 13.55
N LYS A 180 3.91 -20.20 12.26
CA LYS A 180 4.87 -21.16 11.73
C LYS A 180 5.41 -20.69 10.38
N ARG A 181 6.73 -20.51 10.31
CA ARG A 181 7.45 -20.14 9.08
C ARG A 181 8.20 -21.35 8.55
N GLU A 182 8.13 -21.56 7.25
CA GLU A 182 8.90 -22.61 6.58
C GLU A 182 10.11 -22.01 5.88
N HIS A 183 11.27 -22.55 6.20
CA HIS A 183 12.54 -22.18 5.58
C HIS A 183 13.15 -23.40 4.93
N SER A 184 13.57 -23.25 3.69
CA SER A 184 14.37 -24.24 2.97
C SER A 184 15.24 -23.51 1.97
N LEU A 185 16.36 -24.11 1.58
CA LEU A 185 17.21 -23.56 0.55
C LEU A 185 16.44 -23.30 -0.77
N PRO A 186 15.58 -24.22 -1.27
CA PRO A 186 14.75 -23.95 -2.44
C PRO A 186 13.83 -22.73 -2.32
N ILE A 187 13.24 -22.50 -1.14
CA ILE A 187 12.38 -21.32 -0.89
C ILE A 187 13.22 -20.05 -0.95
N PHE A 188 14.39 -20.05 -0.29
CA PHE A 188 15.29 -18.91 -0.27
C PHE A 188 15.82 -18.56 -1.67
N THR A 189 16.27 -19.56 -2.44
CA THR A 189 16.76 -19.35 -3.82
C THR A 189 15.65 -18.88 -4.75
N SER A 190 14.41 -19.35 -4.58
CA SER A 190 13.25 -18.83 -5.31
C SER A 190 12.99 -17.36 -4.97
N GLY A 191 13.11 -16.98 -3.69
CA GLY A 191 13.04 -15.58 -3.25
C GLY A 191 14.10 -14.72 -3.91
N LEU A 192 15.35 -15.18 -3.95
CA LEU A 192 16.47 -14.48 -4.61
C LEU A 192 16.26 -14.32 -6.11
N TYR A 193 15.75 -15.35 -6.77
CA TYR A 193 15.41 -15.30 -8.19
C TYR A 193 14.35 -14.24 -8.49
N ILE A 194 13.24 -14.24 -7.75
CA ILE A 194 12.16 -13.25 -7.94
C ILE A 194 12.66 -11.83 -7.60
N PHE A 195 13.44 -11.68 -6.53
CA PHE A 195 14.06 -10.40 -6.18
C PHE A 195 14.94 -9.86 -7.32
N THR A 196 15.76 -10.72 -7.93
CA THR A 196 16.65 -10.34 -9.04
C THR A 196 15.87 -9.94 -10.29
N ILE A 197 14.76 -10.62 -10.59
CA ILE A 197 13.84 -10.21 -11.67
C ILE A 197 13.26 -8.82 -11.38
N GLY A 198 12.77 -8.60 -10.16
CA GLY A 198 12.20 -7.32 -9.76
C GLY A 198 13.22 -6.18 -9.85
N LEU A 199 14.45 -6.43 -9.38
CA LEU A 199 15.56 -5.49 -9.47
C LEU A 199 15.91 -5.17 -10.93
N SER A 200 15.98 -6.19 -11.79
CA SER A 200 16.23 -6.03 -13.23
C SER A 200 15.15 -5.18 -13.90
N LYS A 201 13.86 -5.44 -13.63
CA LYS A 201 12.74 -4.63 -14.17
C LYS A 201 12.88 -3.15 -13.78
N LYS A 202 13.20 -2.89 -12.51
CA LYS A 202 13.36 -1.53 -12.01
C LYS A 202 14.57 -0.84 -12.64
N VAL A 203 15.76 -1.40 -12.47
CA VAL A 203 17.02 -0.72 -12.82
C VAL A 203 17.26 -0.71 -14.33
N LEU A 204 17.03 -1.83 -15.02
CA LEU A 204 17.38 -1.96 -16.45
C LEU A 204 16.29 -1.41 -17.38
N ILE A 205 15.03 -1.34 -16.93
CA ILE A 205 13.93 -0.87 -17.76
C ILE A 205 13.38 0.43 -17.21
N ALA A 206 12.78 0.42 -16.02
CA ALA A 206 12.03 1.56 -15.50
C ALA A 206 12.91 2.81 -15.32
N ASP A 207 14.04 2.67 -14.62
CA ASP A 207 14.95 3.77 -14.35
C ASP A 207 15.64 4.26 -15.64
N THR A 208 15.74 3.42 -16.68
CA THR A 208 16.31 3.79 -17.99
C THR A 208 15.32 4.57 -18.87
N VAL A 209 14.03 4.27 -18.81
CA VAL A 209 13.00 5.00 -19.58
C VAL A 209 12.46 6.24 -18.84
N ALA A 210 12.63 6.31 -17.52
CA ALA A 210 12.16 7.42 -16.69
C ALA A 210 12.61 8.81 -17.19
N PRO A 211 13.89 9.04 -17.58
CA PRO A 211 14.31 10.35 -18.08
C PRO A 211 13.57 10.81 -19.34
N ILE A 212 13.12 9.87 -20.18
CA ILE A 212 12.34 10.20 -21.39
C ILE A 212 10.96 10.74 -20.99
N ALA A 213 10.29 10.04 -20.06
CA ALA A 213 9.00 10.49 -19.54
C ALA A 213 9.12 11.86 -18.83
N ASP A 214 10.09 11.99 -17.93
CA ASP A 214 10.31 13.22 -17.15
C ASP A 214 10.58 14.42 -18.05
N GLN A 215 11.44 14.25 -19.06
CA GLN A 215 11.75 15.31 -20.02
C GLN A 215 10.53 15.69 -20.86
N THR A 216 9.79 14.72 -21.40
CA THR A 216 8.60 15.02 -22.21
C THR A 216 7.53 15.75 -21.39
N PHE A 217 7.25 15.32 -20.16
CA PHE A 217 6.23 15.98 -19.32
C PHE A 217 6.67 17.36 -18.80
N ALA A 218 7.97 17.65 -18.79
CA ALA A 218 8.50 18.97 -18.46
C ALA A 218 8.46 19.95 -19.65
N MET A 219 8.20 19.50 -20.88
CA MET A 219 8.11 20.36 -22.05
C MET A 219 6.85 21.24 -22.01
N ALA A 220 7.00 22.54 -22.26
CA ALA A 220 5.87 23.46 -22.31
C ALA A 220 4.97 23.25 -23.55
N ASN A 221 5.57 22.89 -24.69
CA ASN A 221 4.88 22.72 -25.97
C ASN A 221 5.40 21.47 -26.71
N PRO A 222 5.17 20.25 -26.20
CA PRO A 222 5.60 19.03 -26.87
C PRO A 222 4.82 18.86 -28.19
N THR A 223 5.51 18.41 -29.22
CA THR A 223 4.90 17.94 -30.46
C THR A 223 4.03 16.70 -30.20
N MET A 224 3.22 16.33 -31.20
CA MET A 224 2.41 15.10 -31.13
C MET A 224 3.27 13.86 -30.90
N VAL A 225 4.42 13.77 -31.58
CA VAL A 225 5.34 12.62 -31.48
C VAL A 225 5.97 12.56 -30.09
N GLU A 226 6.45 13.69 -29.57
CA GLU A 226 7.01 13.77 -28.23
C GLU A 226 5.97 13.38 -27.17
N SER A 227 4.74 13.88 -27.29
CA SER A 227 3.65 13.56 -26.36
C SER A 227 3.35 12.06 -26.30
N TRP A 228 3.28 11.38 -27.45
CA TRP A 228 3.09 9.93 -27.50
C TRP A 228 4.30 9.17 -26.95
N LEU A 229 5.51 9.62 -27.26
CA LEU A 229 6.73 9.02 -26.73
C LEU A 229 6.76 9.10 -25.19
N GLY A 230 6.44 10.26 -24.61
CA GLY A 230 6.38 10.44 -23.16
C GLY A 230 5.29 9.59 -22.52
N ALA A 231 4.11 9.51 -23.13
CA ALA A 231 3.02 8.65 -22.64
C ALA A 231 3.43 7.16 -22.62
N ILE A 232 4.07 6.66 -23.68
CA ILE A 232 4.57 5.27 -23.73
C ILE A 232 5.71 5.06 -22.73
N ALA A 233 6.66 6.00 -22.65
CA ALA A 233 7.76 5.93 -21.70
C ALA A 233 7.26 5.86 -20.26
N TYR A 234 6.27 6.69 -19.90
CA TYR A 234 5.65 6.68 -18.58
C TYR A 234 4.84 5.42 -18.31
N MET A 235 4.11 4.90 -19.30
CA MET A 235 3.43 3.61 -19.16
C MET A 235 4.43 2.50 -18.79
N LEU A 236 5.56 2.42 -19.50
CA LEU A 236 6.60 1.44 -19.24
C LEU A 236 7.26 1.68 -17.87
N GLN A 237 7.64 2.91 -17.56
CA GLN A 237 8.22 3.31 -16.28
C GLN A 237 7.30 2.89 -15.12
N LEU A 238 6.04 3.33 -15.14
CA LEU A 238 5.06 3.05 -14.09
C LEU A 238 4.90 1.56 -13.85
N TYR A 239 4.77 0.77 -14.93
CA TYR A 239 4.60 -0.66 -14.80
C TYR A 239 5.84 -1.39 -14.31
N PHE A 240 7.00 -1.14 -14.91
CA PHE A 240 8.22 -1.86 -14.55
C PHE A 240 8.80 -1.42 -13.21
N ASP A 241 8.60 -0.16 -12.81
CA ASP A 241 8.98 0.29 -11.47
C ASP A 241 8.10 -0.38 -10.42
N PHE A 242 6.77 -0.33 -10.60
CA PHE A 242 5.86 -0.84 -9.60
C PHE A 242 5.81 -2.37 -9.54
N SER A 243 5.81 -3.04 -10.70
CA SER A 243 5.91 -4.49 -10.75
C SER A 243 7.28 -4.98 -10.30
N GLY A 244 8.36 -4.25 -10.62
CA GLY A 244 9.71 -4.55 -10.14
C GLY A 244 9.81 -4.46 -8.61
N TYR A 245 9.27 -3.40 -8.02
CA TYR A 245 9.18 -3.25 -6.56
C TYR A 245 8.33 -4.37 -5.93
N SER A 246 7.17 -4.68 -6.51
CA SER A 246 6.29 -5.75 -6.02
C SER A 246 6.98 -7.12 -6.05
N ASP A 247 7.73 -7.42 -7.11
CA ASP A 247 8.50 -8.66 -7.23
C ASP A 247 9.64 -8.70 -6.20
N MET A 248 10.40 -7.61 -6.03
CA MET A 248 11.40 -7.50 -4.96
C MET A 248 10.77 -7.75 -3.58
N ALA A 249 9.62 -7.16 -3.28
CA ALA A 249 8.90 -7.37 -2.04
C ALA A 249 8.51 -8.84 -1.82
N ILE A 250 8.00 -9.52 -2.87
CA ILE A 250 7.66 -10.94 -2.83
C ILE A 250 8.91 -11.80 -2.61
N GLY A 251 10.01 -11.48 -3.30
CA GLY A 251 11.29 -12.17 -3.15
C GLY A 251 11.85 -12.09 -1.72
N LEU A 252 11.84 -10.89 -1.13
CA LEU A 252 12.25 -10.67 0.26
C LEU A 252 11.35 -11.41 1.25
N ALA A 253 10.03 -11.39 1.02
CA ALA A 253 9.07 -12.13 1.84
C ALA A 253 9.37 -13.63 1.80
N LEU A 254 9.64 -14.20 0.63
CA LEU A 254 10.02 -15.61 0.46
C LEU A 254 11.29 -15.97 1.22
N MET A 255 12.33 -15.14 1.15
CA MET A 255 13.57 -15.34 1.93
C MET A 255 13.31 -15.38 3.43
N MET A 256 12.31 -14.64 3.93
CA MET A 256 11.90 -14.66 5.34
C MET A 256 10.85 -15.73 5.66
N GLY A 257 10.51 -16.62 4.72
CA GLY A 257 9.51 -17.68 4.93
C GLY A 257 8.06 -17.21 4.82
N PHE A 258 7.80 -16.00 4.34
CA PHE A 258 6.46 -15.52 4.03
C PHE A 258 6.08 -15.79 2.56
N ARG A 259 4.78 -15.80 2.28
CA ARG A 259 4.18 -15.98 0.95
C ARG A 259 3.22 -14.84 0.70
N PHE A 260 3.68 -13.88 -0.09
CA PHE A 260 2.85 -12.76 -0.54
C PHE A 260 2.11 -13.13 -1.82
N LYS A 261 0.94 -12.52 -2.01
CA LYS A 261 0.18 -12.64 -3.26
C LYS A 261 0.84 -11.79 -4.35
N GLN A 262 0.78 -12.27 -5.59
CA GLN A 262 1.25 -11.55 -6.76
C GLN A 262 0.42 -10.27 -6.97
N ASN A 263 1.09 -9.16 -7.29
CA ASN A 263 0.41 -7.87 -7.47
C ASN A 263 0.13 -7.53 -8.94
N PHE A 264 0.87 -8.11 -9.89
CA PHE A 264 0.73 -7.86 -11.32
C PHE A 264 0.79 -9.14 -12.12
N ASN A 265 -0.16 -9.35 -13.04
CA ASN A 265 -0.21 -10.52 -13.91
C ASN A 265 -0.44 -10.12 -15.37
N THR A 266 0.61 -9.67 -16.07
CA THR A 266 0.57 -9.28 -17.51
C THR A 266 -0.63 -8.37 -17.88
N PRO A 267 -0.82 -7.23 -17.19
CA PRO A 267 -2.04 -6.41 -17.32
C PRO A 267 -2.23 -5.77 -18.70
N TYR A 268 -1.17 -5.47 -19.45
CA TYR A 268 -1.30 -4.88 -20.79
C TYR A 268 -1.72 -5.87 -21.88
N LEU A 269 -1.83 -7.16 -21.56
CA LEU A 269 -2.41 -8.17 -22.45
C LEU A 269 -3.93 -8.33 -22.25
N SER A 270 -4.53 -7.54 -21.34
CA SER A 270 -5.97 -7.58 -21.10
C SER A 270 -6.78 -7.14 -22.30
N LEU A 271 -7.87 -7.85 -22.57
CA LEU A 271 -8.81 -7.55 -23.66
C LEU A 271 -9.99 -6.67 -23.20
N SER A 272 -10.11 -6.40 -21.90
CA SER A 272 -11.11 -5.51 -21.33
C SER A 272 -10.60 -4.78 -20.10
N ILE A 273 -11.24 -3.66 -19.75
CA ILE A 273 -10.89 -2.89 -18.55
C ILE A 273 -11.14 -3.67 -17.26
N THR A 274 -12.15 -4.55 -17.24
CA THR A 274 -12.43 -5.44 -16.12
C THR A 274 -11.29 -6.44 -15.92
N GLU A 275 -10.82 -7.06 -17.01
CA GLU A 275 -9.67 -7.96 -16.96
C GLU A 275 -8.38 -7.23 -16.55
N PHE A 276 -8.19 -5.99 -17.02
CA PHE A 276 -7.05 -5.17 -16.62
C PHE A 276 -6.99 -5.01 -15.10
N TRP A 277 -8.10 -4.66 -14.43
CA TRP A 277 -8.15 -4.51 -12.97
C TRP A 277 -8.03 -5.81 -12.18
N GLN A 278 -8.23 -6.97 -12.83
CA GLN A 278 -7.94 -8.29 -12.25
C GLN A 278 -6.45 -8.67 -12.36
N ARG A 279 -5.67 -7.95 -13.17
CA ARG A 279 -4.26 -8.21 -13.45
C ARG A 279 -3.33 -7.08 -13.02
N TRP A 280 -3.85 -5.87 -12.80
CA TRP A 280 -3.14 -4.69 -12.34
C TRP A 280 -3.39 -4.46 -10.85
N HIS A 281 -2.33 -4.24 -10.08
CA HIS A 281 -2.37 -3.90 -8.66
C HIS A 281 -3.39 -4.74 -7.86
N ILE A 282 -3.32 -6.06 -8.07
CA ILE A 282 -4.33 -7.06 -7.68
C ILE A 282 -4.66 -6.98 -6.19
N SER A 283 -3.66 -6.74 -5.34
CA SER A 283 -3.83 -6.66 -3.89
C SER A 283 -4.78 -5.51 -3.48
N LEU A 284 -4.61 -4.32 -4.05
CA LEU A 284 -5.50 -3.18 -3.85
C LEU A 284 -6.86 -3.42 -4.49
N SER A 285 -6.91 -3.91 -5.73
CA SER A 285 -8.20 -4.18 -6.39
C SER A 285 -9.06 -5.13 -5.54
N THR A 286 -8.42 -6.15 -4.98
CA THR A 286 -9.06 -7.11 -4.06
C THR A 286 -9.44 -6.42 -2.75
N TRP A 287 -8.58 -5.56 -2.18
CA TRP A 287 -8.88 -4.79 -0.96
C TRP A 287 -10.09 -3.86 -1.17
N LEU A 288 -10.09 -3.04 -2.22
CA LEU A 288 -11.21 -2.15 -2.57
C LEU A 288 -12.50 -2.94 -2.78
N ARG A 289 -12.42 -4.10 -3.42
CA ARG A 289 -13.57 -4.99 -3.58
C ARG A 289 -14.15 -5.42 -2.22
N ASP A 290 -13.31 -5.92 -1.32
CA ASP A 290 -13.77 -6.61 -0.11
C ASP A 290 -14.10 -5.64 1.06
N TYR A 291 -13.44 -4.48 1.13
CA TYR A 291 -13.62 -3.49 2.18
C TYR A 291 -14.48 -2.29 1.78
N LEU A 292 -14.72 -2.06 0.48
CA LEU A 292 -15.51 -0.93 0.00
C LEU A 292 -16.67 -1.37 -0.89
N TYR A 293 -16.41 -2.08 -2.00
CA TYR A 293 -17.45 -2.45 -2.96
C TYR A 293 -18.53 -3.39 -2.41
N ILE A 294 -18.12 -4.51 -1.78
CA ILE A 294 -19.04 -5.50 -1.19
C ILE A 294 -19.91 -4.85 -0.10
N PRO A 295 -19.35 -4.08 0.86
CA PRO A 295 -20.14 -3.35 1.86
C PRO A 295 -21.14 -2.34 1.29
N LEU A 296 -20.85 -1.72 0.15
CA LEU A 296 -21.79 -0.81 -0.55
C LEU A 296 -22.98 -1.55 -1.21
N GLY A 297 -23.02 -2.88 -1.12
CA GLY A 297 -24.07 -3.74 -1.65
C GLY A 297 -23.64 -4.56 -2.86
N GLY A 298 -22.41 -4.37 -3.36
CA GLY A 298 -21.89 -5.05 -4.54
C GLY A 298 -22.90 -5.02 -5.71
N ASN A 299 -23.23 -6.21 -6.23
CA ASN A 299 -24.20 -6.42 -7.30
C ASN A 299 -25.64 -6.68 -6.85
N ARG A 300 -25.94 -6.61 -5.55
CA ARG A 300 -27.21 -7.12 -5.00
C ARG A 300 -28.41 -6.18 -5.21
N LYS A 301 -28.18 -4.92 -5.57
CA LYS A 301 -29.21 -3.85 -5.64
C LYS A 301 -29.49 -3.37 -7.06
N GLY A 302 -29.30 -4.25 -8.06
CA GLY A 302 -29.55 -3.96 -9.47
C GLY A 302 -28.40 -3.23 -10.18
N SER A 303 -28.48 -3.14 -11.51
CA SER A 303 -27.43 -2.62 -12.39
C SER A 303 -27.06 -1.16 -12.09
N ALA A 304 -28.05 -0.28 -11.89
CA ALA A 304 -27.79 1.12 -11.56
C ALA A 304 -26.95 1.27 -10.28
N ARG A 305 -27.24 0.48 -9.23
CA ARG A 305 -26.45 0.53 -7.99
C ARG A 305 -25.07 -0.09 -8.16
N THR A 306 -24.95 -1.15 -8.97
CA THR A 306 -23.65 -1.71 -9.36
C THR A 306 -22.74 -0.65 -9.97
N TYR A 307 -23.25 0.09 -10.96
CA TYR A 307 -22.48 1.12 -11.66
C TYR A 307 -22.06 2.27 -10.75
N VAL A 308 -22.98 2.76 -9.90
CA VAL A 308 -22.64 3.76 -8.88
C VAL A 308 -21.58 3.23 -7.91
N ASN A 309 -21.70 1.98 -7.45
CA ASN A 309 -20.73 1.38 -6.56
C ASN A 309 -19.35 1.24 -7.22
N LEU A 310 -19.27 0.82 -8.49
CA LEU A 310 -18.02 0.71 -9.24
C LEU A 310 -17.37 2.09 -9.44
N PHE A 311 -18.15 3.08 -9.86
CA PHE A 311 -17.67 4.45 -10.02
C PHE A 311 -17.12 5.03 -8.72
N LEU A 312 -17.85 4.89 -7.61
CA LEU A 312 -17.40 5.37 -6.29
C LEU A 312 -16.13 4.67 -5.82
N VAL A 313 -16.01 3.36 -6.04
CA VAL A 313 -14.82 2.59 -5.67
C VAL A 313 -13.60 3.07 -6.46
N MET A 314 -13.75 3.33 -7.76
CA MET A 314 -12.64 3.84 -8.58
C MET A 314 -12.30 5.30 -8.25
N LEU A 315 -13.30 6.14 -7.96
CA LEU A 315 -13.07 7.52 -7.54
C LEU A 315 -12.27 7.58 -6.23
N LEU A 316 -12.68 6.78 -5.24
CA LEU A 316 -11.96 6.66 -3.96
C LEU A 316 -10.60 5.98 -4.13
N GLY A 317 -10.48 5.02 -5.05
CA GLY A 317 -9.20 4.43 -5.44
C GLY A 317 -8.24 5.45 -6.05
N GLY A 318 -8.73 6.33 -6.93
CA GLY A 318 -7.99 7.46 -7.48
C GLY A 318 -7.50 8.39 -6.39
N LEU A 319 -8.40 8.85 -5.51
CA LEU A 319 -8.02 9.68 -4.36
C LEU A 319 -7.00 8.98 -3.45
N TRP A 320 -7.08 7.66 -3.30
CA TRP A 320 -6.08 6.89 -2.57
C TRP A 320 -4.73 6.83 -3.30
N HIS A 321 -4.64 6.94 -4.62
CA HIS A 321 -3.35 7.01 -5.29
C HIS A 321 -2.64 8.36 -5.06
N GLY A 322 -3.39 9.46 -5.00
CA GLY A 322 -2.79 10.76 -4.68
C GLY A 322 -3.80 11.87 -4.41
N ALA A 323 -3.31 12.94 -3.78
CA ALA A 323 -4.10 14.09 -3.35
C ALA A 323 -3.99 15.24 -4.37
N ALA A 324 -4.42 14.98 -5.61
CA ALA A 324 -4.51 15.98 -6.68
C ALA A 324 -5.69 15.70 -7.60
N TRP A 325 -6.19 16.72 -8.29
CA TRP A 325 -7.33 16.59 -9.21
C TRP A 325 -7.08 15.60 -10.35
N THR A 326 -5.84 15.46 -10.82
CA THR A 326 -5.47 14.46 -11.83
C THR A 326 -5.80 13.03 -11.38
N TYR A 327 -5.59 12.70 -10.10
CA TYR A 327 -5.95 11.40 -9.54
C TYR A 327 -7.46 11.20 -9.38
N VAL A 328 -8.19 12.27 -9.04
CA VAL A 328 -9.66 12.25 -8.97
C VAL A 328 -10.24 12.01 -10.36
N LEU A 329 -9.75 12.74 -11.37
CA LEU A 329 -10.15 12.58 -12.77
C LEU A 329 -9.80 11.20 -13.31
N TRP A 330 -8.61 10.68 -12.99
CA TRP A 330 -8.20 9.33 -13.34
C TRP A 330 -9.13 8.27 -12.72
N GLY A 331 -9.48 8.42 -11.45
CA GLY A 331 -10.43 7.52 -10.77
C GLY A 331 -11.83 7.57 -11.39
N ALA A 332 -12.33 8.77 -11.68
CA ALA A 332 -13.60 8.97 -12.37
C ALA A 332 -13.59 8.35 -13.78
N TRP A 333 -12.51 8.51 -14.52
CA TRP A 333 -12.33 7.95 -15.85
C TRP A 333 -12.42 6.42 -15.83
N HIS A 334 -11.62 5.76 -14.99
CA HIS A 334 -11.69 4.29 -14.86
C HIS A 334 -13.05 3.81 -14.32
N GLY A 335 -13.68 4.57 -13.43
CA GLY A 335 -15.03 4.30 -12.95
C GLY A 335 -16.06 4.31 -14.08
N ALA A 336 -15.97 5.28 -15.00
CA ALA A 336 -16.85 5.40 -16.15
C ALA A 336 -16.65 4.30 -17.20
N TRP A 337 -15.45 3.72 -17.32
CA TRP A 337 -15.21 2.57 -18.20
C TRP A 337 -15.74 1.25 -17.62
N LEU A 338 -15.81 1.13 -16.28
CA LEU A 338 -16.28 -0.07 -15.59
C LEU A 338 -17.79 -0.09 -15.34
N ALA A 339 -18.40 1.09 -15.23
CA ALA A 339 -19.85 1.31 -15.14
C ALA A 339 -20.47 1.28 -16.53
#